data_AF-S9NZ79-F1
#
_entry.id   AF-S9NZ79-F1
#
_cell.length_a   1.000
_cell.length_b   1.000
_cell.length_c   1.000
_cell.angle_alpha   90.00
_cell.angle_beta   90.00
_cell.angle_gamma   90.00
#
_symmetry.space_group_name_H-M   'P 1'
#
loop_
_entity.id
_entity.type
_entity.pdbx_description
1 polymer ?
#
loop_
_entity_poly.entity_id
_entity_poly.type
_entity_poly.pdbx_seq_one_letter_code
_entity_poly.pdbx_strand_id
1 'polypeptide(L)'
;MPIITTKKAGTCRACGGLVRKGEEADFSAEMGLSHVEPQCSSGPVRFRPNARAARCACDTWVKAGEGRLRLVSDAGAQGGGKRWAVDCPACVVR
;
A
#
# COMPACT_ATOMS: atom_id res chain seq x y z
N MET A 1 6.13 -10.16 14.88
CA MET A 1 4.66 -9.91 15.01
C MET A 1 3.98 -11.25 14.85
N PRO A 2 2.88 -11.54 15.58
CA PRO A 2 2.14 -12.79 15.38
C PRO A 2 1.43 -12.78 14.02
N ILE A 3 1.54 -13.88 13.30
CA ILE A 3 0.74 -14.15 12.11
C ILE A 3 -0.63 -14.64 12.59
N ILE A 4 -1.69 -14.02 12.07
CA ILE A 4 -3.08 -14.39 12.33
C ILE A 4 -3.78 -14.75 11.03
N THR A 5 -4.83 -15.57 11.11
CA THR A 5 -5.79 -15.71 10.01
C THR A 5 -6.93 -14.72 10.21
N THR A 6 -7.18 -13.88 9.21
CA THR A 6 -8.19 -12.82 9.35
C THR A 6 -9.61 -13.37 9.33
N LYS A 7 -10.43 -12.99 10.32
CA LYS A 7 -11.87 -13.36 10.37
C LYS A 7 -12.77 -12.45 9.54
N LYS A 8 -12.30 -11.24 9.22
CA LYS A 8 -12.98 -10.21 8.43
C LYS A 8 -11.98 -9.50 7.53
N ALA A 9 -12.45 -8.91 6.44
CA ALA A 9 -11.60 -8.09 5.59
C ALA A 9 -11.09 -6.86 6.35
N GLY A 10 -9.87 -6.44 6.05
CA GLY A 10 -9.23 -5.28 6.65
C GLY A 10 -8.28 -4.59 5.68
N THR A 11 -7.81 -3.41 6.04
CA THR A 11 -6.85 -2.65 5.24
C THR A 11 -5.44 -2.90 5.77
N CYS A 12 -4.53 -3.33 4.91
CA CYS A 12 -3.12 -3.43 5.23
C CYS A 12 -2.59 -2.02 5.57
N ARG A 13 -2.14 -1.84 6.81
CA ARG A 13 -1.55 -0.59 7.33
C ARG A 13 -0.33 -0.14 6.54
N ALA A 14 0.34 -1.07 5.86
CA ALA A 14 1.56 -0.80 5.13
C ALA A 14 1.22 -0.34 3.70
N CYS A 15 0.65 -1.21 2.86
CA CYS A 15 0.39 -0.89 1.44
C CYS A 15 -0.97 -0.21 1.19
N GLY A 16 -1.85 -0.16 2.19
CA GLY A 16 -3.24 0.28 2.01
C GLY A 16 -4.09 -0.66 1.15
N GLY A 17 -3.58 -1.85 0.83
CA GLY A 17 -4.30 -2.89 0.09
C GLY A 17 -5.30 -3.63 0.98
N LEU A 18 -6.23 -4.34 0.35
CA LEU A 18 -7.20 -5.17 1.07
C LEU A 18 -6.53 -6.47 1.53
N VAL A 19 -6.67 -6.80 2.81
CA VAL A 19 -6.46 -8.14 3.35
C VAL A 19 -7.83 -8.80 3.45
N ARG A 20 -8.04 -9.91 2.73
CA ARG A 20 -9.34 -10.58 2.66
C ARG A 20 -9.54 -11.54 3.83
N LYS A 21 -10.80 -11.81 4.17
CA LYS A 21 -11.16 -12.85 5.14
C LYS A 21 -10.51 -14.18 4.74
N GLY A 22 -9.86 -14.84 5.70
CA GLY A 22 -9.17 -16.11 5.51
C GLY A 22 -7.71 -15.97 5.05
N GLU A 23 -7.25 -14.77 4.67
CA GLU A 23 -5.83 -14.53 4.40
C GLU A 23 -5.04 -14.46 5.71
N GLU A 24 -3.80 -14.96 5.66
CA GLU A 24 -2.80 -14.76 6.70
C GLU A 24 -2.30 -13.32 6.69
N ALA A 25 -2.06 -12.76 7.88
CA ALA A 25 -1.62 -11.40 8.04
C ALA A 25 -0.83 -11.23 9.34
N ASP A 26 0.15 -10.33 9.34
CA ASP A 26 0.77 -9.84 10.55
C ASP A 26 -0.18 -8.89 11.27
N PHE A 27 -0.35 -9.08 12.58
CA PHE A 27 -1.15 -8.20 13.41
C PHE A 27 -0.35 -7.69 14.61
N SER A 28 -0.40 -6.38 14.82
CA SER A 28 0.00 -5.72 16.06
C SER A 28 -1.17 -4.90 16.57
N ALA A 29 -1.44 -4.95 17.88
CA ALA A 29 -2.49 -4.13 18.48
C ALA A 29 -2.20 -2.62 18.32
N GLU A 30 -0.93 -2.22 18.35
CA GLU A 30 -0.50 -0.83 18.24
C GLU A 30 -0.49 -0.33 16.79
N MET A 31 -0.06 -1.19 15.85
CA MET A 31 0.14 -0.78 14.46
C MET A 31 -1.02 -1.16 13.53
N GLY A 32 -1.81 -2.16 13.89
CA GLY A 32 -2.86 -2.75 13.07
C GLY A 32 -2.37 -3.91 12.19
N LEU A 33 -3.15 -4.19 11.14
CA LEU A 33 -3.01 -5.34 10.26
C LEU A 33 -2.06 -5.05 9.09
N SER A 34 -1.19 -5.98 8.71
CA SER A 34 -0.39 -5.94 7.47
C SER A 34 -0.38 -7.31 6.79
N HIS A 35 -0.22 -7.31 5.46
CA HIS A 35 0.13 -8.51 4.71
C HIS A 35 1.42 -9.15 5.26
N VAL A 36 1.53 -10.48 5.19
CA VAL A 36 2.69 -11.24 5.71
C VAL A 36 3.95 -11.00 4.87
N GLU A 37 3.77 -10.65 3.60
CA GLU A 37 4.88 -10.49 2.68
C GLU A 37 5.86 -9.41 3.17
N PRO A 38 7.18 -9.62 3.05
CA PRO A 38 8.21 -8.76 3.65
C PRO A 38 8.04 -7.27 3.34
N GLN A 39 7.56 -6.94 2.13
CA GLN A 39 7.28 -5.56 1.72
C GLN A 39 6.28 -4.85 2.65
N CYS A 40 5.37 -5.59 3.28
CA CYS A 40 4.31 -5.10 4.15
C CYS A 40 4.56 -5.39 5.64
N SER A 41 5.19 -6.51 5.97
CA SER A 41 5.39 -6.95 7.35
C SER A 41 6.62 -6.33 8.02
N SER A 42 7.66 -6.01 7.24
CA SER A 42 8.96 -5.57 7.76
C SER A 42 9.15 -4.05 7.77
N GLY A 43 8.18 -3.26 7.33
CA GLY A 43 8.28 -1.80 7.33
C GLY A 43 7.16 -1.06 6.59
N PRO A 44 7.22 0.28 6.54
CA PRO A 44 6.25 1.07 5.78
C PRO A 44 6.44 0.84 4.28
N VAL A 45 5.37 0.39 3.61
CA VAL A 45 5.37 0.21 2.16
C VAL A 45 5.49 1.57 1.49
N ARG A 46 6.61 1.79 0.81
CA ARG A 46 6.87 3.03 0.07
C ARG A 46 6.25 3.02 -1.33
N PHE A 47 5.96 1.84 -1.86
CA PHE A 47 5.50 1.63 -3.23
C PHE A 47 4.40 0.57 -3.32
N ARG A 48 3.41 0.78 -4.17
CA ARG A 48 2.40 -0.25 -4.49
C ARG A 48 2.03 -0.25 -5.98
N PRO A 49 1.45 -1.35 -6.49
CA PRO A 49 0.95 -1.39 -7.86
C PRO A 49 -0.10 -0.32 -8.12
N ASN A 50 -0.09 0.23 -9.34
CA ASN A 50 -1.10 1.19 -9.75
C ASN A 50 -2.39 0.47 -10.17
N ALA A 51 -3.43 0.51 -9.34
CA ALA A 51 -4.69 -0.17 -9.63
C ALA A 51 -5.67 0.67 -10.46
N ARG A 52 -5.36 1.94 -10.77
CA ARG A 52 -6.27 2.86 -11.46
C ARG A 52 -5.51 3.75 -12.43
N ALA A 53 -6.15 4.21 -13.50
CA ALA A 53 -5.51 5.20 -14.37
C ALA A 53 -5.34 6.54 -13.62
N ALA A 54 -4.16 7.16 -13.74
CA ALA A 54 -3.84 8.41 -13.06
C ALA A 54 -2.74 9.18 -13.81
N ARG A 55 -2.64 10.50 -13.54
CA ARG A 55 -1.63 11.36 -14.15
C ARG A 55 -0.38 11.46 -13.27
N CYS A 56 0.77 11.18 -13.86
CA CYS A 56 2.08 11.35 -13.21
C CYS A 56 2.43 12.83 -13.04
N ALA A 57 3.36 13.15 -12.15
CA ALA A 57 3.88 14.51 -11.95
C ALA A 57 4.54 15.10 -13.21
N CYS A 58 5.02 14.25 -14.14
CA CYS A 58 5.53 14.66 -15.45
C CYS A 58 4.43 14.76 -16.53
N ASP A 59 3.17 14.87 -16.13
CA ASP A 59 1.96 14.92 -16.96
C ASP A 59 1.65 13.69 -17.82
N THR A 60 2.48 12.64 -17.77
CA THR A 60 2.21 11.38 -18.46
C THR A 60 0.96 10.71 -17.89
N TRP A 61 0.04 10.30 -18.76
CA TRP A 61 -1.11 9.46 -18.38
C TRP A 61 -0.67 8.02 -18.19
N VAL A 62 -0.89 7.47 -16.99
CA VAL A 62 -0.47 6.11 -16.62
C VAL A 62 -1.71 5.22 -16.52
N LYS A 63 -1.74 4.11 -17.25
CA LYS A 63 -2.88 3.17 -17.20
C LYS A 63 -2.87 2.36 -15.90
N ALA A 64 -4.02 1.78 -15.56
CA ALA A 64 -4.07 0.77 -14.50
C ALA A 64 -3.15 -0.41 -14.86
N GLY A 65 -2.36 -0.87 -13.90
CA GLY A 65 -1.32 -1.89 -14.08
C GLY A 65 0.05 -1.36 -14.53
N GLU A 66 0.14 -0.11 -15.00
CA GLU A 66 1.41 0.51 -15.41
C GLU A 66 1.99 1.42 -14.31
N GLY A 67 3.32 1.59 -14.32
CA GLY A 67 4.03 2.45 -13.37
C GLY A 67 3.96 1.93 -11.92
N ARG A 68 4.13 2.83 -10.95
CA ARG A 68 3.98 2.52 -9.52
C ARG A 68 3.34 3.68 -8.76
N LEU A 69 2.62 3.37 -7.69
CA LEU A 69 2.18 4.37 -6.74
C LEU A 69 3.24 4.51 -5.65
N ARG A 70 3.76 5.72 -5.46
CA ARG A 70 4.70 6.08 -4.40
C ARG A 70 3.97 6.79 -3.28
N LEU A 71 4.26 6.41 -2.05
CA LEU A 71 3.70 7.03 -0.86
C LEU A 71 4.23 8.47 -0.74
N VAL A 72 3.35 9.46 -0.72
CA VAL A 72 3.71 10.89 -0.57
C VAL A 72 3.32 11.46 0.79
N SER A 73 2.35 10.86 1.47
CA SER A 73 1.98 11.26 2.82
C SER A 73 1.37 10.06 3.54
N ASP A 74 1.76 9.91 4.80
CA ASP A 74 1.25 8.92 5.72
C ASP A 74 0.95 9.61 7.05
N ALA A 75 -0.28 10.08 7.22
CA ALA A 75 -0.69 10.76 8.45
C ALA A 75 -1.08 9.76 9.57
N GLY A 76 -0.81 8.46 9.36
CA GLY A 76 -0.90 7.43 10.38
C GLY A 76 -2.29 7.29 11.00
N ALA A 77 -2.34 6.78 12.23
CA ALA A 77 -3.57 6.49 12.96
C ALA A 77 -4.41 7.73 13.34
N GLN A 78 -3.93 8.95 13.09
CA GLN A 78 -4.63 10.20 13.39
C GLN A 78 -5.67 10.59 12.31
N GLY A 79 -6.22 9.61 11.59
CA GLY A 79 -7.32 9.81 10.64
C GLY A 79 -6.91 10.37 9.27
N GLY A 80 -5.65 10.75 9.09
CA GLY A 80 -5.13 11.12 7.78
C GLY A 80 -4.68 9.89 7.01
N GLY A 81 -5.54 9.41 6.11
CA GLY A 81 -5.22 8.28 5.24
C GLY A 81 -3.94 8.51 4.41
N LYS A 82 -3.42 7.42 3.83
CA LYS A 82 -2.24 7.50 2.96
C LYS A 82 -2.55 8.19 1.65
N ARG A 83 -1.72 9.16 1.26
CA ARG A 83 -1.74 9.74 -0.09
C ARG A 83 -0.65 9.14 -0.94
N TRP A 84 -1.02 8.82 -2.18
CA TRP A 84 -0.17 8.16 -3.15
C TRP A 84 -0.08 9.02 -4.41
N ALA A 85 1.13 9.19 -4.93
CA ALA A 85 1.35 9.76 -6.27
C ALA A 85 1.70 8.63 -7.24
N VAL A 86 1.31 8.76 -8.50
CA VAL A 86 1.71 7.81 -9.55
C VAL A 86 3.01 8.27 -10.20
N ASP A 87 3.99 7.37 -10.26
CA ASP A 87 5.20 7.53 -11.05
C ASP A 87 5.04 6.67 -12.32
N CYS A 88 5.12 7.29 -13.50
CA CYS A 88 5.09 6.57 -14.78
C CYS A 88 6.37 5.71 -14.94
N PRO A 89 6.40 4.71 -15.85
CA PRO A 89 7.58 3.85 -16.03
C PRO A 89 8.90 4.61 -16.19
N ALA A 90 8.91 5.76 -16.89
CA ALA A 90 10.09 6.59 -17.04
C ALA A 90 10.53 7.30 -15.74
N CYS A 91 9.59 7.67 -14.87
CA CYS A 91 9.86 8.28 -13.56
C CYS A 91 10.18 7.25 -12.47
N VAL A 92 9.87 5.97 -12.68
CA VAL A 92 10.20 4.89 -11.73
C VAL A 92 11.70 4.59 -11.69
N VAL A 93 12.39 4.72 -12.83
CA VAL A 93 13.81 4.42 -13.02
C VAL A 93 14.75 5.60 -12.72
N ARG A 94 14.20 6.78 -12.45
CA ARG A 94 14.94 7.96 -11.98
C ARG A 94 15.02 7.96 -10.45
#